data_AF-A0A6C0LS74-F1
#
_entry.id   AF-A0A6C0LS74-F1
#
_cell.length_a   1.000
_cell.length_b   1.000
_cell.length_c   1.000
_cell.angle_alpha   90.00
_cell.angle_beta   90.00
_cell.angle_gamma   90.00
#
_symmetry.space_group_name_H-M   'P 1'
#
loop_
_entity.id
_entity.type
_entity.pdbx_description
1 polymer ?
#
loop_
_entity_poly.entity_id
_entity_poly.type
_entity_poly.pdbx_seq_one_letter_code
_entity_poly.pdbx_strand_id
1 'polypeptide(L)'
;MFLQLLQSGLIIIGLFAGSISTAYYICEIKKLPFINPLYHKDQNVRNKYYSQITQTLPPVFIATTLLFNHSSQYFTQNKMNAMQTGIYIILYCVIIEFAYYIYHRIIHHKSLYKSIHSKHHENTIIYPMDSIYVGSVDIFLYITCLHIPIYILRVDLFIYCICVYIYVLLGFISHSSILYNHHVIHHKLFRYNYCLVIPMFDLLFDTYREHL
;
A
#
# COMPACT_ATOMS: atom_id res chain seq x y z
N MET A 1 -21.43 4.08 18.66
CA MET A 1 -20.54 4.97 17.88
C MET A 1 -19.10 4.98 18.41
N PHE A 2 -18.80 5.52 19.60
CA PHE A 2 -17.41 5.61 20.10
C PHE A 2 -16.68 4.25 20.14
N LEU A 3 -17.30 3.21 20.72
CA LEU A 3 -16.68 1.88 20.83
C LEU A 3 -16.39 1.24 19.47
N GLN A 4 -17.29 1.41 18.49
CA GLN A 4 -17.11 0.91 17.12
C GLN A 4 -15.95 1.63 16.41
N LEU A 5 -15.82 2.94 16.62
CA LEU A 5 -14.72 3.73 16.08
C LEU A 5 -13.38 3.31 16.70
N LEU A 6 -13.37 3.06 18.01
CA LEU A 6 -12.19 2.55 18.71
C LEU A 6 -11.77 1.18 18.18
N GLN A 7 -12.72 0.24 18.03
CA GLN A 7 -12.47 -1.08 17.44
C GLN A 7 -11.92 -0.98 16.02
N SER A 8 -12.50 -0.10 15.21
CA SER A 8 -12.04 0.19 13.84
C SER A 8 -10.58 0.67 13.84
N GLY A 9 -10.25 1.60 14.74
CA GLY A 9 -8.89 2.12 14.88
C GLY A 9 -7.90 1.03 15.30
N LEU A 10 -8.28 0.17 16.26
CA LEU A 10 -7.43 -0.94 16.70
C LEU A 10 -7.16 -1.95 15.57
N ILE A 11 -8.15 -2.26 14.74
CA ILE A 11 -7.97 -3.15 13.58
C ILE A 11 -7.00 -2.52 12.58
N ILE A 12 -7.18 -1.26 12.20
CA ILE A 12 -6.32 -0.58 11.21
C ILE A 12 -4.89 -0.45 11.73
N ILE A 13 -4.70 -0.03 12.99
CA ILE A 13 -3.38 0.05 13.61
C ILE A 13 -2.74 -1.33 13.70
N GLY A 14 -3.50 -2.36 14.08
CA GLY A 14 -3.03 -3.74 14.16
C GLY A 14 -2.56 -4.29 12.81
N LEU A 15 -3.34 -4.07 11.74
CA LEU A 15 -2.98 -4.47 10.38
C LEU A 15 -1.71 -3.76 9.90
N PHE A 16 -1.60 -2.45 10.12
CA PHE A 16 -0.41 -1.69 9.75
C PHE A 16 0.82 -2.15 10.54
N ALA A 17 0.71 -2.24 11.88
CA ALA A 17 1.79 -2.67 12.76
C ALA A 17 2.25 -4.10 12.45
N GLY A 18 1.32 -5.04 12.23
CA GLY A 18 1.66 -6.39 11.82
C GLY A 18 2.41 -6.42 10.50
N SER A 19 1.94 -5.65 9.51
CA SER A 19 2.54 -5.60 8.17
C SER A 19 3.95 -5.02 8.19
N ILE A 20 4.15 -3.87 8.85
CA ILE A 20 5.46 -3.21 8.95
C ILE A 20 6.47 -4.04 9.77
N SER A 21 6.03 -4.67 10.87
CA SER A 21 6.90 -5.57 11.65
C SER A 21 7.30 -6.80 10.85
N THR A 22 6.37 -7.38 10.08
CA THR A 22 6.70 -8.51 9.20
C THR A 22 7.67 -8.08 8.10
N ALA A 23 7.46 -6.91 7.49
CA ALA A 23 8.35 -6.39 6.46
C ALA A 23 9.77 -6.15 7.00
N TYR A 24 9.87 -5.56 8.20
CA TYR A 24 11.15 -5.37 8.90
C TYR A 24 11.87 -6.71 9.12
N TYR A 25 11.17 -7.71 9.65
CA TYR A 25 11.78 -9.02 9.93
C TYR A 25 12.25 -9.74 8.67
N ILE A 26 11.51 -9.63 7.56
CA ILE A 26 11.95 -10.15 6.25
C ILE A 26 13.25 -9.46 5.81
N CYS A 27 13.36 -8.14 5.98
CA CYS A 27 14.57 -7.40 5.62
C CYS A 27 15.77 -7.80 6.48
N GLU A 28 15.58 -7.99 7.78
CA GLU A 28 16.61 -8.50 8.70
C GLU A 28 17.11 -9.88 8.27
N ILE A 29 16.21 -10.83 7.97
CA ILE A 29 16.60 -12.16 7.46
C ILE A 29 17.39 -12.05 6.15
N LYS A 30 16.96 -11.18 5.25
CA LYS A 30 17.61 -10.96 3.95
C LYS A 30 18.87 -10.09 4.04
N LYS A 31 19.21 -9.58 5.23
CA LYS A 31 20.33 -8.66 5.48
C LYS A 31 20.26 -7.41 4.58
N LEU A 32 19.05 -6.90 4.37
CA LEU A 32 18.80 -5.68 3.60
C LEU A 32 18.36 -4.56 4.54
N PRO A 33 18.82 -3.32 4.31
CA PRO A 33 18.39 -2.18 5.12
C PRO A 33 16.90 -1.91 4.89
N PHE A 34 16.14 -1.86 5.99
CA PHE A 34 14.71 -1.52 5.97
C PHE A 34 14.47 -0.01 5.78
N ILE A 35 15.36 0.81 6.34
CA ILE A 35 15.38 2.27 6.26
C ILE A 35 16.54 2.69 5.37
N ASN A 36 16.33 3.73 4.56
CA ASN A 36 17.37 4.30 3.71
C ASN A 36 18.64 4.67 4.52
N PRO A 37 19.81 4.07 4.24
CA PRO A 37 21.04 4.34 4.98
C PRO A 37 21.49 5.81 4.95
N LEU A 38 21.03 6.60 3.96
CA LEU A 38 21.32 8.04 3.90
C LEU A 38 20.72 8.81 5.08
N TYR A 39 19.61 8.34 5.66
CA TYR A 39 18.97 9.00 6.80
C TYR A 39 19.82 8.90 8.08
N HIS A 40 20.69 7.91 8.18
CA HIS A 40 21.65 7.85 9.28
C HIS A 40 22.82 8.83 9.09
N LYS A 41 23.18 9.12 7.84
CA LYS A 41 24.35 9.94 7.48
C LYS A 41 24.07 11.43 7.46
N ASP A 42 22.86 11.84 7.08
CA ASP A 42 22.47 13.25 6.95
C ASP A 42 21.30 13.59 7.88
N GLN A 43 21.55 14.47 8.84
CA GLN A 43 20.56 14.91 9.81
C GLN A 43 19.43 15.74 9.17
N ASN A 44 19.72 16.54 8.15
CA ASN A 44 18.71 17.36 7.48
C ASN A 44 17.75 16.46 6.69
N VAL A 45 18.28 15.47 5.96
CA VAL A 45 17.45 14.50 5.24
C VAL A 45 16.61 13.68 6.22
N ARG A 46 17.20 13.23 7.34
CA ARG A 46 16.48 12.52 8.40
C ARG A 46 15.34 13.33 9.00
N ASN A 47 15.59 14.60 9.33
CA ASN A 47 14.58 15.49 9.91
C ASN A 47 13.43 15.74 8.92
N LYS A 48 13.77 15.94 7.63
CA LYS A 48 12.77 16.07 6.56
C LYS A 48 11.91 14.82 6.43
N TYR A 49 12.53 13.64 6.46
CA TYR A 49 11.84 12.35 6.42
C TYR A 49 10.87 12.16 7.59
N TYR A 50 11.34 12.36 8.83
CA TYR A 50 10.48 12.23 10.00
C TYR A 50 9.37 13.28 10.02
N SER A 51 9.65 14.52 9.63
CA SER A 51 8.63 15.55 9.52
C SER A 51 7.55 15.20 8.48
N GLN A 52 7.94 14.59 7.37
CA GLN A 52 6.97 14.13 6.37
C GLN A 52 6.06 13.04 6.95
N ILE A 53 6.64 12.06 7.63
CA ILE A 53 5.89 10.94 8.21
C ILE A 53 4.94 11.40 9.31
N THR A 54 5.39 12.29 10.20
CA THR A 54 4.55 12.81 11.29
C THR A 54 3.39 13.65 10.79
N GLN A 55 3.53 14.32 9.64
CA GLN A 55 2.44 15.04 8.97
C GLN A 55 1.50 14.10 8.20
N THR A 56 2.03 12.97 7.71
CA THR A 56 1.31 12.05 6.84
C THR A 56 0.48 11.03 7.60
N LEU A 57 1.08 10.33 8.56
CA LEU A 57 0.43 9.17 9.19
C LEU A 57 -0.82 9.52 10.02
N PRO A 58 -0.84 10.54 10.89
CA PRO A 58 -2.02 10.81 11.72
C PRO A 58 -3.31 11.07 10.92
N PRO A 59 -3.36 11.98 9.93
CA PRO A 59 -4.60 12.20 9.16
C PRO A 59 -4.99 10.96 8.37
N VAL A 60 -4.03 10.17 7.90
CA VAL A 60 -4.28 8.93 7.15
C VAL A 60 -4.88 7.85 8.03
N PHE A 61 -4.37 7.66 9.26
CA PHE A 61 -4.97 6.73 10.21
C PHE A 61 -6.37 7.14 10.60
N ILE A 62 -6.62 8.43 10.83
CA ILE A 62 -7.96 8.95 11.13
C ILE A 62 -8.90 8.68 9.95
N ALA A 63 -8.52 9.09 8.74
CA ALA A 63 -9.33 8.92 7.54
C ALA A 63 -9.60 7.44 7.23
N THR A 64 -8.59 6.58 7.36
CA THR A 64 -8.72 5.14 7.15
C THR A 64 -9.61 4.48 8.20
N THR A 65 -9.50 4.91 9.45
CA THR A 65 -10.36 4.42 10.54
C THR A 65 -11.83 4.77 10.28
N LEU A 66 -12.10 6.00 9.82
CA LEU A 66 -13.44 6.43 9.44
C LEU A 66 -13.96 5.66 8.22
N LEU A 67 -13.11 5.50 7.19
CA LEU A 67 -13.44 4.72 5.99
C LEU A 67 -13.76 3.27 6.34
N PHE A 68 -12.94 2.61 7.15
CA PHE A 68 -13.19 1.24 7.61
C PHE A 68 -14.44 1.14 8.46
N ASN A 69 -14.65 2.08 9.39
CA ASN A 69 -15.86 2.10 10.21
C ASN A 69 -17.12 2.19 9.34
N HIS A 70 -17.12 3.07 8.35
CA HIS A 70 -18.22 3.17 7.39
C HIS A 70 -18.34 1.91 6.51
N SER A 71 -17.22 1.35 6.05
CA SER A 71 -17.20 0.15 5.20
C SER A 71 -17.67 -1.09 5.93
N SER A 72 -17.53 -1.12 7.26
CA SER A 72 -17.79 -2.30 8.08
C SER A 72 -19.24 -2.78 8.03
N GLN A 73 -20.18 -1.90 7.69
CA GLN A 73 -21.59 -2.25 7.50
C GLN A 73 -21.84 -3.13 6.27
N TYR A 74 -20.90 -3.18 5.31
CA TYR A 74 -21.01 -3.96 4.08
C TYR A 74 -20.40 -5.36 4.20
N PHE A 75 -19.75 -5.69 5.31
CA PHE A 75 -19.22 -7.02 5.53
C PHE A 75 -20.34 -8.06 5.66
N THR A 76 -20.17 -9.20 4.99
CA THR A 76 -21.09 -10.31 5.16
C THR A 76 -20.82 -11.04 6.47
N GLN A 77 -21.89 -11.53 7.10
CA GLN A 77 -21.83 -12.43 8.25
C GLN A 77 -21.93 -13.90 7.82
N ASN A 78 -22.08 -14.16 6.52
CA ASN A 78 -22.19 -15.51 5.99
C ASN A 78 -20.83 -16.22 6.10
N LYS A 79 -20.82 -17.38 6.75
CA LYS A 79 -19.63 -18.23 6.80
C LYS A 79 -19.36 -18.80 5.41
N MET A 80 -18.22 -18.44 4.84
CA MET A 80 -17.71 -19.02 3.61
C MET A 80 -16.99 -20.33 3.90
N ASN A 81 -17.13 -21.33 3.03
CA ASN A 81 -16.28 -22.51 3.05
C ASN A 81 -14.89 -22.18 2.47
N ALA A 82 -13.91 -23.07 2.65
CA ALA A 82 -12.53 -22.81 2.22
C ALA A 82 -12.39 -22.49 0.72
N MET A 83 -13.17 -23.15 -0.14
CA MET A 83 -13.14 -22.89 -1.59
C MET A 83 -13.68 -21.49 -1.90
N GLN A 84 -14.80 -21.10 -1.28
CA GLN A 84 -15.37 -19.76 -1.41
C GLN A 84 -14.39 -18.70 -0.90
N THR A 85 -13.78 -18.92 0.27
CA THR A 85 -12.74 -18.03 0.80
C THR A 85 -11.59 -17.85 -0.18
N GLY A 86 -11.07 -18.94 -0.76
CA GLY A 86 -10.01 -18.87 -1.76
C GLY A 86 -10.41 -18.07 -3.01
N ILE A 87 -11.61 -18.29 -3.55
CA ILE A 87 -12.13 -17.54 -4.70
C ILE A 87 -12.27 -16.06 -4.37
N TYR A 88 -12.83 -15.72 -3.21
CA TYR A 88 -13.02 -14.33 -2.81
C TYR A 88 -11.70 -13.61 -2.57
N ILE A 89 -10.68 -14.27 -2.02
CA ILE A 89 -9.32 -13.71 -1.92
C ILE A 89 -8.77 -13.39 -3.31
N ILE A 90 -8.87 -14.32 -4.27
CA ILE A 90 -8.40 -14.07 -5.65
C ILE A 90 -9.11 -12.88 -6.28
N LEU A 91 -10.45 -12.83 -6.17
CA LEU A 91 -11.25 -11.70 -6.68
C LEU A 91 -10.87 -10.39 -5.99
N TYR A 92 -10.62 -10.42 -4.67
CA TYR A 92 -10.18 -9.26 -3.90
C TYR A 92 -8.85 -8.72 -4.44
N CYS A 93 -7.86 -9.60 -4.66
CA CYS A 93 -6.56 -9.23 -5.22
C CYS A 93 -6.69 -8.63 -6.63
N VAL A 94 -7.49 -9.23 -7.52
CA VAL A 94 -7.71 -8.71 -8.88
C VAL A 94 -8.30 -7.30 -8.84
N ILE A 95 -9.29 -7.04 -7.96
CA ILE A 95 -9.90 -5.72 -7.83
C ILE A 95 -8.90 -4.70 -7.25
N ILE A 96 -8.09 -5.07 -6.25
CA ILE A 96 -7.03 -4.18 -5.73
C ILE A 96 -6.07 -3.80 -6.86
N GLU A 97 -5.52 -4.78 -7.57
CA GLU A 97 -4.52 -4.52 -8.61
C GLU A 97 -5.08 -3.64 -9.71
N PHE A 98 -6.37 -3.81 -10.05
CA PHE A 98 -7.02 -2.98 -11.06
C PHE A 98 -7.24 -1.56 -10.57
N ALA A 99 -7.79 -1.41 -9.37
CA ALA A 99 -8.02 -0.10 -8.77
C ALA A 99 -6.72 0.67 -8.59
N TYR A 100 -5.69 -0.01 -8.08
CA TYR A 100 -4.36 0.57 -7.89
C TYR A 100 -3.72 0.93 -9.24
N TYR A 101 -3.79 0.05 -10.25
CA TYR A 101 -3.27 0.33 -11.58
C TYR A 101 -3.86 1.63 -12.16
N ILE A 102 -5.19 1.77 -12.11
CA ILE A 102 -5.89 2.97 -12.59
C ILE A 102 -5.44 4.20 -11.80
N TYR A 103 -5.52 4.11 -10.47
CA TYR A 103 -5.12 5.18 -9.57
C TYR A 103 -3.69 5.66 -9.87
N HIS A 104 -2.74 4.73 -9.86
CA HIS A 104 -1.33 4.99 -9.97
C HIS A 104 -1.01 5.60 -11.35
N ARG A 105 -1.56 5.04 -12.42
CA ARG A 105 -1.40 5.60 -13.77
C ARG A 105 -1.98 7.01 -13.89
N ILE A 106 -3.14 7.29 -13.27
CA ILE A 106 -3.76 8.62 -13.28
C ILE A 106 -2.90 9.64 -12.54
N ILE A 107 -2.39 9.32 -11.35
CA ILE A 107 -1.58 10.28 -10.58
C ILE A 107 -0.21 10.55 -11.20
N HIS A 108 0.25 9.71 -12.13
CA HIS A 108 1.42 10.02 -12.96
C HIS A 108 1.16 11.03 -14.08
N HIS A 109 -0.09 11.46 -14.26
CA HIS A 109 -0.40 12.58 -15.15
C HIS A 109 0.21 13.89 -14.62
N LYS A 110 0.79 14.71 -15.51
CA LYS A 110 1.67 15.86 -15.20
C LYS A 110 1.22 16.74 -14.02
N SER A 111 -0.06 17.10 -13.98
CA SER A 111 -0.63 17.96 -12.92
C SER A 111 -0.70 17.26 -11.57
N LEU A 112 -1.21 16.03 -11.55
CA LEU A 112 -1.38 15.22 -10.35
C LEU A 112 -0.05 14.69 -9.82
N TYR A 113 0.89 14.36 -10.72
CA TYR A 113 2.22 13.92 -10.31
C TYR A 113 2.89 15.01 -9.50
N LYS A 114 2.89 16.25 -10.01
CA LYS A 114 3.54 17.36 -9.33
C LYS A 114 2.94 17.61 -7.93
N SER A 115 1.62 17.50 -7.76
CA SER A 115 0.95 17.84 -6.50
C SER A 115 0.81 16.67 -5.52
N ILE A 116 0.69 15.44 -5.99
CA ILE A 116 0.35 14.26 -5.18
C ILE A 116 1.54 13.30 -5.09
N HIS A 117 2.10 12.90 -6.23
CA HIS A 117 2.97 11.72 -6.31
C HIS A 117 4.48 12.01 -6.42
N SER A 118 4.86 13.25 -6.71
CA SER A 118 6.26 13.65 -6.89
C SER A 118 7.10 13.42 -5.63
N LYS A 119 6.46 13.49 -4.45
CA LYS A 119 7.10 13.25 -3.17
C LYS A 119 7.52 11.80 -2.99
N HIS A 120 6.65 10.88 -3.39
CA HIS A 120 6.87 9.44 -3.38
C HIS A 120 8.11 9.08 -4.21
N HIS A 121 8.26 9.72 -5.37
CA HIS A 121 9.38 9.52 -6.28
C HIS A 121 10.63 10.38 -6.01
N GLU A 122 10.68 11.09 -4.87
CA GLU A 122 11.85 11.90 -4.54
C GLU A 122 13.12 11.03 -4.42
N ASN A 123 12.97 9.78 -3.96
CA ASN A 123 14.05 8.79 -3.94
C ASN A 123 13.92 7.83 -5.14
N THR A 124 15.00 7.71 -5.93
CA THR A 124 15.10 6.71 -7.00
C THR A 124 15.77 5.40 -6.54
N ILE A 125 16.57 5.47 -5.47
CA ILE A 125 17.05 4.32 -4.71
C ILE A 125 16.14 4.20 -3.49
N ILE A 126 15.23 3.25 -3.55
CA ILE A 126 14.16 3.07 -2.57
C ILE A 126 14.46 1.92 -1.61
N TYR A 127 13.93 2.06 -0.41
CA TYR A 127 13.93 1.05 0.65
C TYR A 127 12.51 0.87 1.17
N PRO A 128 12.20 -0.25 1.85
CA PRO A 128 10.84 -0.55 2.28
C PRO A 128 10.14 0.60 3.02
N MET A 129 10.84 1.28 3.92
CA MET A 129 10.28 2.41 4.67
C MET A 129 10.03 3.67 3.84
N ASP A 130 10.62 3.79 2.65
CA ASP A 130 10.33 4.91 1.74
C ASP A 130 8.89 4.83 1.19
N SER A 131 8.22 3.68 1.30
CA SER A 131 6.78 3.52 0.95
C SER A 131 5.84 4.44 1.73
N ILE A 132 6.25 4.92 2.91
CA ILE A 132 5.48 5.89 3.72
C ILE A 132 6.05 7.31 3.64
N TYR A 133 7.09 7.53 2.83
CA TYR A 133 7.60 8.86 2.50
C TYR A 133 6.83 9.47 1.33
N VAL A 134 5.57 9.80 1.61
CA VAL A 134 4.58 10.16 0.61
C VAL A 134 3.64 11.22 1.19
N GLY A 135 2.86 11.90 0.34
CA GLY A 135 1.85 12.86 0.81
C GLY A 135 0.59 12.18 1.36
N SER A 136 -0.12 12.82 2.29
CA SER A 136 -1.32 12.25 2.92
C SER A 136 -2.43 11.91 1.92
N VAL A 137 -2.58 12.70 0.86
CA VAL A 137 -3.59 12.46 -0.20
C VAL A 137 -3.26 11.19 -0.98
N ASP A 138 -2.00 11.00 -1.36
CA ASP A 138 -1.53 9.85 -2.13
C ASP A 138 -1.73 8.55 -1.35
N ILE A 139 -1.22 8.47 -0.12
CA ILE A 139 -1.38 7.26 0.69
C ILE A 139 -2.85 7.00 1.07
N PHE A 140 -3.68 8.04 1.21
CA PHE A 140 -5.12 7.87 1.43
C PHE A 140 -5.82 7.27 0.19
N LEU A 141 -5.48 7.72 -1.02
CA LEU A 141 -6.01 7.15 -2.26
C LEU A 141 -5.53 5.70 -2.45
N TYR A 142 -4.27 5.41 -2.13
CA TYR A 142 -3.76 4.05 -2.07
C TYR A 142 -4.60 3.16 -1.14
N ILE A 143 -4.81 3.57 0.11
CA ILE A 143 -5.60 2.79 1.08
C ILE A 143 -7.06 2.66 0.64
N THR A 144 -7.61 3.68 -0.03
CA THR A 144 -8.95 3.62 -0.62
C THR A 144 -9.04 2.49 -1.65
N CYS A 145 -8.01 2.30 -2.49
CA CYS A 145 -7.96 1.18 -3.43
C CYS A 145 -8.05 -0.18 -2.71
N LEU A 146 -7.44 -0.30 -1.52
CA LEU A 146 -7.52 -1.51 -0.70
C LEU A 146 -8.92 -1.78 -0.12
N HIS A 147 -9.77 -0.76 0.01
CA HIS A 147 -11.14 -0.85 0.54
C HIS A 147 -12.21 -1.07 -0.53
N ILE A 148 -11.94 -0.69 -1.80
CA ILE A 148 -12.89 -0.85 -2.92
C ILE A 148 -13.52 -2.25 -2.99
N PRO A 149 -12.76 -3.37 -2.80
CA PRO A 149 -13.34 -4.70 -2.88
C PRO A 149 -14.49 -4.93 -1.89
N ILE A 150 -14.55 -4.26 -0.73
CA ILE A 150 -15.66 -4.42 0.23
C ILE A 150 -17.01 -4.00 -0.38
N TYR A 151 -16.99 -2.95 -1.20
CA TYR A 151 -18.21 -2.39 -1.82
C TYR A 151 -18.70 -3.23 -3.00
N ILE A 152 -17.81 -4.00 -3.62
CA ILE A 152 -18.09 -4.82 -4.81
C ILE A 152 -18.34 -6.26 -4.40
N LEU A 153 -17.45 -6.81 -3.60
CA LEU A 153 -17.47 -8.16 -3.06
C LEU A 153 -17.95 -8.07 -1.61
N ARG A 154 -19.11 -8.65 -1.30
CA ARG A 154 -19.60 -8.79 0.08
C ARG A 154 -18.73 -9.80 0.85
N VAL A 155 -17.50 -9.41 1.16
CA VAL A 155 -16.48 -10.21 1.86
C VAL A 155 -16.75 -10.23 3.36
N ASP A 156 -16.20 -11.21 4.06
CA ASP A 156 -16.17 -11.20 5.52
C ASP A 156 -14.93 -10.44 6.03
N LEU A 157 -14.93 -10.14 7.33
CA LEU A 157 -13.84 -9.39 7.98
C LEU A 157 -12.49 -10.13 7.89
N PHE A 158 -12.48 -11.47 7.90
CA PHE A 158 -11.26 -12.25 7.83
C PHE A 158 -10.58 -12.09 6.47
N ILE A 159 -11.33 -12.22 5.38
CA ILE A 159 -10.84 -12.02 4.00
C ILE A 159 -10.30 -10.59 3.83
N TYR A 160 -11.02 -9.59 4.34
CA TYR A 160 -10.54 -8.21 4.34
C TYR A 160 -9.20 -8.08 5.08
N CYS A 161 -9.13 -8.54 6.33
CA CYS A 161 -7.93 -8.38 7.15
C CYS A 161 -6.72 -9.08 6.54
N ILE A 162 -6.87 -10.30 6.01
CA ILE A 162 -5.75 -11.02 5.41
C ILE A 162 -5.29 -10.37 4.11
N CYS A 163 -6.21 -9.92 3.24
CA CYS A 163 -5.85 -9.26 2.00
C CYS A 163 -5.16 -7.92 2.26
N VAL A 164 -5.71 -7.09 3.15
CA VAL A 164 -5.10 -5.80 3.51
C VAL A 164 -3.74 -6.00 4.17
N TYR A 165 -3.60 -6.94 5.11
CA TYR A 165 -2.31 -7.28 5.71
C TYR A 165 -1.28 -7.66 4.64
N ILE A 166 -1.62 -8.58 3.73
CA ILE A 166 -0.72 -9.02 2.66
C ILE A 166 -0.34 -7.85 1.76
N TYR A 167 -1.30 -7.02 1.33
CA TYR A 167 -1.01 -5.93 0.41
C TYR A 167 -0.22 -4.78 1.05
N VAL A 168 -0.46 -4.45 2.32
CA VAL A 168 0.36 -3.47 3.03
C VAL A 168 1.78 -4.01 3.19
N LEU A 169 1.93 -5.28 3.60
CA LEU A 169 3.23 -5.95 3.68
C LEU A 169 3.97 -5.93 2.34
N LEU A 170 3.30 -6.34 1.26
CA LEU A 170 3.91 -6.37 -0.08
C LEU A 170 4.20 -4.95 -0.60
N GLY A 171 3.41 -3.94 -0.25
CA GLY A 171 3.70 -2.55 -0.55
C GLY A 171 4.99 -2.05 0.09
N PHE A 172 5.28 -2.46 1.34
CA PHE A 172 6.59 -2.21 1.95
C PHE A 172 7.70 -2.97 1.20
N ILE A 173 7.53 -4.28 1.01
CA ILE A 173 8.60 -5.11 0.43
C ILE A 173 8.87 -4.78 -1.05
N SER A 174 7.89 -4.30 -1.81
CA SER A 174 8.05 -3.92 -3.23
C SER A 174 8.98 -2.71 -3.40
N HIS A 175 9.18 -1.89 -2.37
CA HIS A 175 10.21 -0.85 -2.34
C HIS A 175 11.62 -1.42 -2.05
N SER A 176 11.87 -2.63 -2.53
CA SER A 176 13.16 -3.31 -2.49
C SER A 176 13.20 -4.35 -3.63
N SER A 177 14.36 -4.94 -3.86
CA SER A 177 14.50 -6.04 -4.82
C SER A 177 14.19 -7.43 -4.24
N ILE A 178 13.61 -7.52 -3.04
CA ILE A 178 13.36 -8.80 -2.35
C ILE A 178 12.40 -9.71 -3.13
N LEU A 179 11.32 -9.15 -3.68
CA LEU A 179 10.37 -9.89 -4.51
C LEU A 179 10.89 -9.96 -5.94
N TYR A 180 10.94 -8.81 -6.60
CA TYR A 180 11.47 -8.57 -7.95
C TYR A 180 11.50 -7.05 -8.19
N ASN A 181 12.15 -6.61 -9.26
CA ASN A 181 12.46 -5.20 -9.48
C ASN A 181 11.32 -4.35 -10.08
N HIS A 182 10.07 -4.81 -10.10
CA HIS A 182 8.98 -4.12 -10.82
C HIS A 182 8.77 -2.69 -10.34
N HIS A 183 8.57 -2.48 -9.04
CA HIS A 183 8.39 -1.14 -8.47
C HIS A 183 9.70 -0.34 -8.40
N VAL A 184 10.84 -1.02 -8.28
CA VAL A 184 12.16 -0.36 -8.39
C VAL A 184 12.39 0.22 -9.79
N ILE A 185 11.96 -0.48 -10.84
CA ILE A 185 11.98 0.00 -12.22
C ILE A 185 10.99 1.14 -12.40
N HIS A 186 9.80 1.04 -11.77
CA HIS A 186 8.82 2.11 -11.75
C HIS A 186 9.41 3.43 -11.22
N HIS A 187 10.08 3.42 -10.07
CA HIS A 187 10.76 4.60 -9.50
C HIS A 187 11.87 5.19 -10.37
N LYS A 188 12.40 4.43 -11.34
CA LYS A 188 13.45 4.87 -12.25
C LYS A 188 12.89 5.39 -13.57
N LEU A 189 11.82 4.77 -14.10
CA LEU A 189 11.30 5.06 -15.43
C LEU A 189 9.98 5.84 -15.44
N PHE A 190 9.24 5.87 -14.32
CA PHE A 190 7.99 6.62 -14.08
C PHE A 190 6.79 6.26 -14.98
N ARG A 191 7.02 5.58 -16.11
CA ARG A 191 6.03 5.34 -17.17
C ARG A 191 5.63 3.88 -17.35
N TYR A 192 6.16 3.00 -16.51
CA TYR A 192 5.96 1.55 -16.57
C TYR A 192 5.66 1.04 -15.17
N ASN A 193 5.11 -0.17 -15.08
CA ASN A 193 4.97 -0.91 -13.82
C ASN A 193 4.06 -0.19 -12.81
N TYR A 194 2.81 0.06 -13.19
CA TYR A 194 1.82 0.75 -12.37
C TYR A 194 1.06 -0.15 -11.38
N CYS A 195 1.02 -1.47 -11.58
CA CYS A 195 0.44 -2.39 -10.61
C CYS A 195 1.18 -2.31 -9.26
N LEU A 196 0.54 -2.76 -8.19
CA LEU A 196 1.13 -2.68 -6.86
C LEU A 196 2.13 -3.82 -6.64
N VAL A 197 1.69 -5.03 -7.00
CA VAL A 197 2.49 -6.24 -6.94
C VAL A 197 2.33 -6.94 -8.27
N ILE A 198 1.19 -7.58 -8.50
CA ILE A 198 1.01 -8.50 -9.62
C ILE A 198 0.86 -7.69 -10.91
N PRO A 199 1.78 -7.82 -11.89
CA PRO A 199 1.81 -6.96 -13.08
C PRO A 199 0.74 -7.31 -14.12
N MET A 200 -0.42 -7.84 -13.70
CA MET A 200 -1.44 -8.34 -14.62
C MET A 200 -2.01 -7.24 -15.52
N PHE A 201 -2.25 -6.04 -14.97
CA PHE A 201 -2.78 -4.92 -15.75
C PHE A 201 -1.68 -4.17 -16.49
N ASP A 202 -0.46 -4.19 -15.98
CA ASP A 202 0.70 -3.73 -16.75
C ASP A 202 0.92 -4.56 -18.02
N LEU A 203 0.79 -5.89 -17.92
CA LEU A 203 0.87 -6.78 -19.08
C LEU A 203 -0.33 -6.57 -20.03
N LEU A 204 -1.54 -6.43 -19.48
CA LEU A 204 -2.75 -6.25 -20.28
C LEU A 204 -2.75 -4.93 -21.08
N PHE A 205 -2.19 -3.86 -20.52
CA PHE A 205 -2.20 -2.52 -21.10
C PHE A 205 -0.84 -2.09 -21.65
N ASP A 206 0.10 -3.02 -21.83
CA ASP A 206 1.42 -2.80 -22.40
C ASP A 206 2.23 -1.69 -21.67
N THR A 207 2.17 -1.71 -20.33
CA THR A 207 2.96 -0.84 -19.45
C THR A 207 3.94 -1.63 -18.58
N TYR A 208 4.14 -2.93 -18.84
CA TYR A 208 5.10 -3.76 -18.10
C TYR A 208 6.54 -3.58 -18.61
N ARG A 209 7.50 -3.57 -17.69
CA ARG A 209 8.93 -3.54 -18.00
C ARG A 209 9.74 -4.36 -17.00
N GLU A 210 10.50 -5.33 -17.51
CA GLU A 210 11.31 -6.25 -16.71
C GLU A 210 12.74 -5.72 -16.42
N HIS A 211 13.27 -4.88 -17.31
CA HIS A 211 14.64 -4.37 -17.24
C HIS A 211 14.70 -2.85 -17.47
N LEU A 212 15.73 -2.20 -16.92
CA LEU A 212 16.00 -0.78 -17.14
C LEU A 212 16.33 -0.47 -18.60
#